data_AF-A0A9X0ARV5-F1
#
_entry.id   AF-A0A9X0ARV5-F1
#
_cell.length_a   1.000
_cell.length_b   1.000
_cell.length_c   1.000
_cell.angle_alpha   90.00
_cell.angle_beta   90.00
_cell.angle_gamma   90.00
#
_symmetry.space_group_name_H-M   'P 1'
#
loop_
_entity.id
_entity.type
_entity.pdbx_description
1 polymer ?
#
loop_
_entity_poly.entity_id
_entity_poly.type
_entity_poly.pdbx_seq_one_letter_code
_entity_poly.pdbx_strand_id
1 'polypeptide(L)'
;MVRSQTINLSSVLYLKVISNRIKPYARSLDRTSKSYATFQIRTFLFAGHDTTSSTICRIFYLLNKNHDILAKLRTEHDLVLGSDREMAASTMINNPKTLNKLTYTTAVIKETLRLFPPASSVRQGMDGVEITDDEGHKYPTANNTTIWILHQAIHRDPKYWSQTLSYQIAGW
;
A
#
# COMPACT_ATOMS: atom_id res chain seq x y z
N MET A 1 -5.52 32.98 19.41
CA MET A 1 -4.43 33.75 18.77
C MET A 1 -3.10 33.09 19.09
N VAL A 2 -2.66 32.10 18.30
CA VAL A 2 -1.25 31.64 18.23
C VAL A 2 -1.02 31.13 16.81
N ARG A 3 -0.25 31.88 16.02
CA ARG A 3 0.36 31.41 14.77
C ARG A 3 1.71 30.80 15.15
N SER A 4 1.95 29.55 14.76
CA SER A 4 3.31 29.01 14.64
C SER A 4 3.33 27.97 13.53
N GLN A 5 3.50 28.44 12.30
CA GLN A 5 3.97 27.60 11.20
C GLN A 5 5.46 27.87 11.06
N THR A 6 6.28 27.02 11.64
CA THR A 6 7.72 26.98 11.39
C THR A 6 7.90 26.32 10.02
N ILE A 7 7.73 27.10 8.95
CA ILE A 7 8.12 26.66 7.61
C ILE A 7 9.65 26.61 7.62
N ASN A 8 10.20 25.39 7.61
CA ASN A 8 11.64 25.16 7.62
C ASN A 8 12.30 25.93 6.46
N LEU A 9 13.30 26.76 6.78
CA LEU A 9 14.06 27.55 5.80
C LEU A 9 14.62 26.66 4.68
N SER A 10 14.98 25.40 4.98
CA SER A 10 15.46 24.44 3.99
C SER A 10 14.39 24.07 2.95
N SER A 11 13.14 23.91 3.37
CA SER A 11 12.00 23.66 2.47
C SER A 11 11.71 24.87 1.57
N VAL A 12 11.81 26.09 2.12
CA VAL A 12 11.65 27.33 1.32
C VAL A 12 12.80 27.49 0.33
N LEU A 13 14.04 27.18 0.74
CA LEU A 13 15.22 27.23 -0.12
C LEU A 13 15.12 26.19 -1.24
N TYR A 14 14.68 24.98 -0.91
CA TYR A 14 14.48 23.88 -1.85
C TYR A 14 13.42 24.24 -2.91
N LEU A 15 12.29 24.81 -2.49
CA LEU A 15 11.26 25.32 -3.40
C LEU A 15 11.76 26.50 -4.25
N LYS A 16 12.59 27.40 -3.71
CA LYS A 16 13.23 28.49 -4.47
C LYS A 16 14.23 27.98 -5.50
N VAL A 17 15.03 26.97 -5.16
CA VAL A 17 16.00 26.35 -6.07
C VAL A 17 15.29 25.63 -7.20
N ILE A 18 14.22 24.88 -6.90
CA ILE A 18 13.37 24.25 -7.92
C ILE A 18 12.69 25.31 -8.80
N SER A 19 12.09 26.33 -8.20
CA SER A 19 11.45 27.45 -8.90
C SER A 19 12.39 28.14 -9.89
N ASN A 20 13.64 28.40 -9.48
CA ASN A 20 14.61 29.06 -10.34
C ASN A 20 15.18 28.15 -11.45
N ARG A 21 15.19 26.82 -11.26
CA ARG A 21 15.63 25.87 -12.30
C ARG A 21 14.57 25.57 -13.37
N ILE A 22 13.28 25.83 -13.09
CA ILE A 22 12.16 25.57 -14.03
C ILE A 22 11.96 26.72 -15.04
N LYS A 23 12.61 27.87 -14.86
CA LYS A 23 12.27 29.12 -15.57
C LYS A 23 12.54 29.20 -17.08
N PRO A 24 13.43 28.45 -17.76
CA PRO A 24 13.56 28.59 -19.21
C PRO A 24 12.62 27.69 -20.02
N TYR A 25 11.86 26.79 -19.39
CA TYR A 25 10.99 25.82 -20.10
C TYR A 25 9.57 25.69 -19.54
N ALA A 26 9.11 26.66 -18.75
CA ALA A 26 7.73 26.69 -18.29
C ALA A 26 6.78 27.14 -19.42
N ARG A 27 6.54 26.28 -20.42
CA ARG A 27 5.27 26.35 -21.15
C ARG A 27 4.18 26.21 -20.09
N SER A 28 3.24 27.17 -20.05
CA SER A 28 2.05 27.01 -19.23
C SER A 28 1.40 25.68 -19.61
N LEU A 29 1.14 24.81 -18.63
CA LEU A 29 0.39 23.59 -18.86
C LEU A 29 -0.94 23.98 -19.51
N ASP A 30 -1.24 23.41 -20.66
CA ASP A 30 -2.52 23.64 -21.31
C ASP A 30 -3.67 23.21 -20.38
N ARG A 31 -4.85 23.79 -20.57
CA ARG A 31 -6.00 23.59 -19.69
C ARG A 31 -6.37 22.11 -19.56
N THR A 32 -6.20 21.35 -20.63
CA THR A 32 -6.50 19.92 -20.68
C THR A 32 -5.50 19.14 -19.83
N SER A 33 -4.19 19.35 -20.02
CA SER A 33 -3.14 18.75 -19.19
C SER A 33 -3.30 19.08 -17.71
N LYS A 34 -3.65 20.34 -17.38
CA LYS A 34 -3.91 20.75 -15.99
C LYS A 34 -5.12 20.01 -15.40
N SER A 35 -6.18 19.82 -16.18
CA SER A 35 -7.37 19.08 -15.77
C SER A 35 -7.04 17.61 -15.51
N TYR A 36 -6.35 16.95 -16.45
CA TYR A 36 -5.91 15.57 -16.30
C TYR A 36 -5.01 15.37 -15.09
N ALA A 37 -4.01 16.24 -14.89
CA ALA A 37 -3.15 16.18 -13.72
C ALA A 37 -3.95 16.30 -12.42
N THR A 38 -4.92 17.23 -12.37
CA THR A 38 -5.80 17.40 -11.21
C THR A 38 -6.63 16.15 -10.93
N PHE A 39 -7.20 15.53 -11.97
CA PHE A 39 -7.97 14.30 -11.84
C PHE A 39 -7.11 13.15 -11.32
N GLN A 40 -5.94 12.94 -11.91
CA GLN A 40 -5.03 11.86 -11.50
C GLN A 40 -4.54 12.04 -10.06
N ILE A 41 -4.19 13.26 -9.64
CA ILE A 41 -3.81 13.55 -8.26
C ILE A 41 -4.94 13.18 -7.28
N ARG A 42 -6.20 13.52 -7.60
CA ARG A 42 -7.35 13.14 -6.77
C ARG A 42 -7.49 11.63 -6.68
N THR A 43 -7.35 10.92 -7.79
CA THR A 43 -7.40 9.45 -7.84
C THR A 43 -6.30 8.84 -6.97
N PHE A 44 -5.06 9.31 -7.07
CA PHE A 44 -3.95 8.80 -6.25
C PHE A 44 -4.15 9.08 -4.76
N LEU A 45 -4.63 10.26 -4.39
CA LEU A 45 -4.92 10.60 -3.00
C LEU A 45 -6.01 9.69 -2.43
N PHE A 46 -7.10 9.48 -3.18
CA PHE A 46 -8.18 8.59 -2.75
C PHE A 46 -7.69 7.13 -2.63
N ALA A 47 -7.08 6.60 -3.69
CA ALA A 47 -6.63 5.20 -3.74
C ALA A 47 -5.58 4.90 -2.66
N GLY A 48 -4.62 5.82 -2.45
CA GLY A 48 -3.59 5.68 -1.42
C GLY A 48 -4.11 5.83 0.00
N HIS A 49 -5.11 6.69 0.22
CA HIS A 49 -5.68 6.94 1.54
C HIS A 49 -6.57 5.78 2.01
N ASP A 50 -7.58 5.41 1.22
CA ASP A 50 -8.60 4.45 1.64
C ASP A 50 -8.01 3.05 1.86
N THR A 51 -7.14 2.59 0.95
CA THR A 51 -6.50 1.28 1.06
C THR A 51 -5.51 1.19 2.22
N THR A 52 -4.70 2.24 2.43
CA THR A 52 -3.70 2.25 3.50
C THR A 52 -4.37 2.38 4.88
N SER A 53 -5.35 3.28 5.01
CA SER A 53 -6.04 3.50 6.29
C SER A 53 -6.82 2.25 6.74
N SER A 54 -7.58 1.63 5.84
CA SER A 54 -8.31 0.39 6.14
C SER A 54 -7.37 -0.76 6.53
N THR A 55 -6.22 -0.89 5.84
CA THR A 55 -5.19 -1.87 6.18
C THR A 55 -4.61 -1.61 7.58
N ILE A 56 -4.22 -0.38 7.89
CA ILE A 56 -3.68 0.00 9.22
C ILE A 56 -4.69 -0.29 10.33
N CYS A 57 -5.96 0.09 10.14
CA CYS A 57 -7.02 -0.23 11.09
C CYS A 57 -7.13 -1.74 11.34
N ARG A 58 -7.02 -2.54 10.29
CA ARG A 58 -7.09 -4.01 10.39
C ARG A 58 -5.86 -4.60 11.08
N ILE A 59 -4.66 -4.08 10.81
CA ILE A 59 -3.43 -4.47 11.51
C ILE A 59 -3.60 -4.25 13.01
N PHE A 60 -4.01 -3.06 13.45
CA PHE A 60 -4.19 -2.79 14.88
C PHE A 60 -5.26 -3.68 15.51
N TYR A 61 -6.38 -3.91 14.83
CA TYR A 61 -7.40 -4.84 15.29
C TYR A 61 -6.84 -6.26 15.50
N LEU A 62 -6.08 -6.78 14.53
CA LEU A 62 -5.53 -8.13 14.58
C LEU A 62 -4.42 -8.25 15.63
N LEU A 63 -3.53 -7.26 15.74
CA LEU A 63 -2.49 -7.23 16.78
C LEU A 63 -3.09 -7.16 18.19
N ASN A 64 -4.19 -6.42 18.37
CA ASN A 64 -4.92 -6.39 19.64
C ASN A 64 -5.54 -7.74 20.00
N LYS A 65 -5.89 -8.57 19.01
CA LYS A 65 -6.44 -9.92 19.23
C LYS A 65 -5.36 -11.01 19.36
N ASN A 66 -4.11 -10.74 18.98
CA ASN A 66 -3.02 -11.70 18.94
C ASN A 66 -1.76 -11.12 19.61
N HIS A 67 -1.74 -11.18 20.95
CA HIS A 67 -0.70 -10.54 21.76
C HIS A 67 0.70 -11.14 21.58
N ASP A 68 0.79 -12.42 21.24
CA ASP A 68 2.04 -13.10 20.92
C ASP A 68 2.67 -12.56 19.62
N ILE A 69 1.86 -12.30 18.60
CA ILE A 69 2.29 -11.69 17.34
C ILE A 69 2.77 -10.25 17.60
N LEU A 70 2.03 -9.49 18.41
CA LEU A 70 2.42 -8.14 18.80
C LEU A 70 3.75 -8.13 19.57
N ALA A 71 3.95 -9.07 20.49
CA ALA A 71 5.20 -9.19 21.23
C ALA A 71 6.39 -9.43 20.30
N LYS A 72 6.27 -10.38 19.36
CA LYS A 72 7.31 -10.66 18.36
C LYS A 72 7.62 -9.46 17.46
N LEU A 73 6.58 -8.74 17.03
CA LEU A 73 6.74 -7.53 16.21
C LEU A 73 7.48 -6.42 16.98
N ARG A 74 7.17 -6.22 18.27
CA ARG A 74 7.91 -5.29 19.13
C ARG A 74 9.37 -5.72 19.31
N THR A 75 9.64 -7.01 19.52
CA THR A 75 11.00 -7.53 19.60
C THR A 75 11.79 -7.24 18.32
N GLU A 76 11.20 -7.43 17.14
CA GLU A 76 11.85 -7.04 15.88
C GLU A 76 12.15 -5.54 15.84
N HIS A 77 11.19 -4.70 16.25
CA HIS A 77 11.36 -3.24 16.26
C HIS A 77 12.50 -2.82 17.19
N ASP A 78 12.55 -3.38 18.40
CA ASP A 78 13.62 -3.08 19.36
C ASP A 78 15.00 -3.51 18.82
N LEU A 79 15.07 -4.64 18.10
CA LEU A 79 16.31 -5.14 17.50
C LEU A 79 16.78 -4.31 16.30
N VAL A 80 15.85 -3.82 15.46
CA VAL A 80 16.18 -3.14 14.20
C VAL A 80 16.29 -1.62 14.37
N LEU A 81 15.40 -1.03 15.16
CA LEU A 81 15.26 0.41 15.35
C LEU A 81 15.85 0.89 16.69
N GLY A 82 16.20 -0.03 17.58
CA GLY A 82 16.65 0.26 18.94
C GLY A 82 15.49 0.29 19.94
N SER A 83 15.81 0.07 21.22
CA SER A 83 14.83 0.02 22.31
C SER A 83 14.32 1.41 22.74
N ASP A 84 14.99 2.49 22.33
CA ASP A 84 14.55 3.86 22.58
C ASP A 84 13.57 4.31 21.48
N ARG A 85 12.30 4.43 21.85
CA ARG A 85 11.20 4.77 20.95
C ARG A 85 11.32 6.19 20.38
N GLU A 86 11.91 7.12 21.14
CA GLU A 86 12.08 8.50 20.70
C GLU A 86 13.11 8.59 19.55
N MET A 87 14.04 7.61 19.51
CA MET A 87 15.08 7.51 18.48
C MET A 87 14.67 6.70 17.26
N ALA A 88 13.55 5.97 17.30
CA ALA A 88 13.12 5.14 16.18
C ALA A 88 12.88 5.98 14.91
N ALA A 89 12.23 7.14 15.05
CA ALA A 89 11.96 8.04 13.92
C ALA A 89 13.24 8.58 13.28
N SER A 90 14.20 9.03 14.10
CA SER A 90 15.48 9.54 13.60
C SER A 90 16.31 8.42 12.95
N THR A 91 16.27 7.20 13.50
CA THR A 91 16.91 6.02 12.92
C THR A 91 16.38 5.69 11.53
N MET A 92 15.05 5.71 11.35
CA MET A 92 14.43 5.47 10.04
C MET A 92 14.76 6.59 9.03
N ILE A 93 14.80 7.85 9.45
CA ILE A 93 15.12 8.99 8.57
C ILE A 93 16.60 8.95 8.15
N ASN A 94 17.50 8.71 9.10
CA ASN A 94 18.94 8.72 8.86
C ASN A 94 19.41 7.48 8.10
N ASN A 95 18.72 6.34 8.26
CA ASN A 95 19.04 5.12 7.54
C ASN A 95 17.77 4.38 7.09
N PRO A 96 17.10 4.84 6.01
CA PRO A 96 15.85 4.24 5.53
C PRO A 96 15.96 2.75 5.15
N LYS A 97 17.17 2.30 4.80
CA LYS A 97 17.44 0.89 4.47
C LYS A 97 17.23 -0.04 5.66
N THR A 98 17.19 0.47 6.90
CA THR A 98 16.85 -0.32 8.09
C THR A 98 15.45 -0.93 7.99
N LEU A 99 14.51 -0.26 7.31
CA LEU A 99 13.15 -0.77 7.12
C LEU A 99 13.12 -2.11 6.37
N ASN A 100 14.10 -2.39 5.52
CA ASN A 100 14.21 -3.67 4.82
C ASN A 100 14.51 -4.85 5.76
N LYS A 101 14.99 -4.57 6.98
CA LYS A 101 15.23 -5.59 8.02
C LYS A 101 13.98 -5.92 8.84
N LEU A 102 12.89 -5.16 8.68
CA LEU A 102 11.61 -5.39 9.36
C LEU A 102 10.80 -6.49 8.64
N THR A 103 11.40 -7.67 8.53
CA THR A 103 10.87 -8.83 7.80
C THR A 103 9.56 -9.36 8.40
N TYR A 104 9.49 -9.46 9.73
CA TYR A 104 8.30 -9.91 10.46
C TYR A 104 7.18 -8.87 10.40
N THR A 105 7.51 -7.58 10.49
CA THR A 105 6.56 -6.49 10.27
C THR A 105 5.98 -6.55 8.85
N THR A 106 6.83 -6.82 7.86
CA THR A 106 6.39 -7.01 6.46
C THR A 106 5.47 -8.22 6.33
N ALA A 107 5.80 -9.34 7.00
CA ALA A 107 4.95 -10.52 7.04
C ALA A 107 3.58 -10.24 7.70
N VAL A 108 3.54 -9.46 8.78
CA VAL A 108 2.30 -8.98 9.43
C VAL A 108 1.43 -8.16 8.48
N ILE A 109 2.03 -7.26 7.71
CA ILE A 109 1.31 -6.47 6.70
C ILE A 109 0.74 -7.38 5.61
N LYS A 110 1.56 -8.28 5.06
CA LYS A 110 1.15 -9.22 4.01
C LYS A 110 0.03 -10.15 4.46
N GLU A 111 0.13 -10.68 5.67
CA GLU A 111 -0.91 -11.55 6.22
C GLU A 111 -2.22 -10.80 6.49
N THR A 112 -2.14 -9.55 6.92
CA THR A 112 -3.33 -8.69 7.04
C THR A 112 -3.98 -8.46 5.68
N LEU A 113 -3.20 -8.18 4.64
CA LEU A 113 -3.69 -8.00 3.26
C LEU A 113 -4.23 -9.30 2.65
N ARG A 114 -3.70 -10.47 3.04
CA ARG A 114 -4.24 -11.77 2.65
C ARG A 114 -5.66 -11.93 3.16
N LEU A 115 -5.87 -11.74 4.46
CA LEU A 115 -7.18 -11.91 5.08
C LEU A 115 -8.17 -10.79 4.73
N PHE A 116 -7.66 -9.57 4.53
CA PHE A 116 -8.46 -8.35 4.35
C PHE A 116 -7.88 -7.48 3.23
N PRO A 117 -7.95 -7.93 1.97
CA PRO A 117 -7.52 -7.12 0.83
C PRO A 117 -8.45 -5.89 0.72
N PRO A 118 -7.91 -4.66 0.74
CA PRO A 118 -8.74 -3.45 0.76
C PRO A 118 -9.40 -3.12 -0.58
N ALA A 119 -8.91 -3.72 -1.67
CA ALA A 119 -9.42 -3.52 -3.00
C ALA A 119 -9.45 -4.82 -3.80
N SER A 120 -10.35 -4.87 -4.77
CA SER A 120 -10.33 -5.86 -5.83
C SER A 120 -10.36 -5.14 -7.18
N SER A 121 -10.11 -5.87 -8.26
CA SER A 121 -10.06 -5.28 -9.58
C SER A 121 -10.87 -6.10 -10.58
N VAL A 122 -11.47 -5.36 -11.50
CA VAL A 122 -12.29 -5.88 -12.59
C VAL A 122 -11.53 -5.66 -13.89
N ARG A 123 -11.67 -6.58 -14.85
CA ARG A 123 -11.15 -6.45 -16.21
C ARG A 123 -12.29 -6.54 -17.20
N GLN A 124 -12.23 -5.69 -18.21
CA GLN A 124 -13.11 -5.81 -19.35
C GLN A 124 -12.63 -6.96 -20.23
N GLY A 125 -13.54 -7.87 -20.57
CA GLY A 125 -13.29 -8.92 -21.54
C GLY A 125 -13.10 -8.36 -22.95
N MET A 126 -12.48 -9.15 -23.81
CA MET A 126 -12.14 -8.77 -25.19
C MET A 126 -12.59 -9.87 -26.14
N ASP A 127 -13.06 -9.48 -27.33
CA ASP A 127 -13.40 -10.43 -28.38
C ASP A 127 -12.16 -11.27 -28.77
N GLY A 128 -12.37 -12.58 -28.94
CA GLY A 128 -11.28 -13.52 -29.23
C GLY A 128 -10.41 -13.89 -28.03
N VAL A 129 -10.69 -13.39 -26.83
CA VAL A 129 -10.01 -13.80 -25.59
C VAL A 129 -10.92 -14.73 -24.77
N GLU A 130 -10.36 -15.85 -24.33
CA GLU A 130 -11.05 -16.88 -23.55
C GLU A 130 -10.29 -17.16 -22.25
N ILE A 131 -11.02 -17.45 -21.17
CA ILE A 131 -10.46 -18.02 -19.94
C ILE A 131 -10.63 -19.54 -20.01
N THR A 132 -9.60 -20.30 -19.63
CA THR A 132 -9.69 -21.76 -19.57
C THR A 132 -9.52 -22.21 -18.12
N ASP A 133 -10.37 -23.11 -17.64
CA ASP A 133 -10.24 -23.70 -16.31
C ASP A 133 -9.28 -24.92 -16.30
N ASP A 134 -9.05 -25.49 -15.11
CA ASP A 134 -8.17 -26.65 -14.92
C ASP A 134 -8.71 -27.93 -15.64
N GLU A 135 -10.01 -27.97 -16.00
CA GLU A 135 -10.67 -29.08 -16.68
C GLU A 135 -10.68 -28.90 -18.22
N GLY A 136 -10.19 -27.76 -18.72
CA GLY A 136 -10.11 -27.42 -20.13
C GLY A 136 -11.38 -26.76 -20.69
N HIS A 137 -12.36 -26.40 -19.86
CA HIS A 137 -13.52 -25.64 -20.29
C HIS A 137 -13.12 -24.21 -20.64
N LYS A 138 -13.66 -23.72 -21.76
CA LYS A 138 -13.37 -22.40 -22.29
C LYS A 138 -14.53 -21.45 -22.08
N TYR A 139 -14.21 -20.27 -21.56
CA TYR A 139 -15.16 -19.20 -21.27
C TYR A 139 -14.80 -17.97 -22.11
N PRO A 140 -15.53 -17.70 -23.20
CA PRO A 140 -15.33 -16.50 -23.99
C PRO A 140 -15.56 -15.23 -23.16
N THR A 141 -14.72 -14.22 -23.36
CA THR A 141 -14.82 -12.93 -22.67
C THR A 141 -15.42 -11.83 -23.57
N ALA A 142 -15.97 -12.23 -24.72
CA ALA A 142 -16.68 -11.37 -25.68
C ALA A 142 -17.98 -10.77 -25.09
N ASN A 143 -18.68 -9.96 -25.89
CA ASN A 143 -20.00 -9.40 -25.57
C ASN A 143 -20.04 -8.58 -24.27
N ASN A 144 -19.02 -7.74 -24.08
CA ASN A 144 -18.91 -6.86 -22.91
C ASN A 144 -18.85 -7.63 -21.56
N THR A 145 -18.41 -8.89 -21.59
CA THR A 145 -18.24 -9.70 -20.37
C THR A 145 -17.22 -9.07 -19.43
N THR A 146 -17.57 -9.02 -18.15
CA THR A 146 -16.74 -8.44 -17.11
C THR A 146 -16.11 -9.54 -16.26
N ILE A 147 -14.78 -9.51 -16.12
CA ILE A 147 -14.01 -10.52 -15.38
C ILE A 147 -13.65 -9.93 -14.02
N TRP A 148 -14.08 -10.60 -12.95
CA TRP A 148 -13.77 -10.16 -11.58
C TRP A 148 -12.76 -11.10 -10.93
N ILE A 149 -11.63 -10.54 -10.48
CA ILE A 149 -10.61 -11.30 -9.74
C ILE A 149 -11.00 -11.34 -8.26
N LEU A 150 -11.43 -12.50 -7.78
CA LEU A 150 -11.84 -12.69 -6.39
C LEU A 150 -10.65 -12.96 -5.45
N HIS A 151 -9.80 -11.94 -5.25
CA HIS A 151 -8.62 -12.02 -4.38
C HIS A 151 -8.92 -12.63 -3.00
N GLN A 152 -10.02 -12.24 -2.36
CA GLN A 152 -10.41 -12.74 -1.05
C GLN A 152 -10.70 -14.25 -1.05
N ALA A 153 -11.26 -14.79 -2.13
CA ALA A 153 -11.50 -16.23 -2.28
C ALA A 153 -10.17 -16.97 -2.46
N ILE A 154 -9.32 -16.49 -3.36
CA ILE A 154 -7.99 -17.07 -3.64
C ILE A 154 -7.12 -17.06 -2.38
N HIS A 155 -7.09 -15.95 -1.65
CA HIS A 155 -6.31 -15.78 -0.43
C HIS A 155 -6.79 -16.64 0.75
N ARG A 156 -7.94 -17.30 0.63
CA ARG A 156 -8.53 -18.18 1.65
C ARG A 156 -8.78 -19.59 1.13
N ASP A 157 -8.31 -19.90 -0.06
CA ASP A 157 -8.47 -21.22 -0.66
C ASP A 157 -7.52 -22.21 0.03
N PRO A 158 -8.04 -23.32 0.62
CA PRO A 158 -7.22 -24.33 1.28
C PRO A 158 -6.23 -25.03 0.34
N LYS A 159 -6.44 -24.98 -0.99
CA LYS A 159 -5.49 -25.47 -1.99
C LYS A 159 -4.14 -24.74 -1.91
N TYR A 160 -4.16 -23.45 -1.56
CA TYR A 160 -2.96 -22.61 -1.52
C TYR A 160 -2.56 -22.19 -0.10
N TRP A 161 -3.52 -22.16 0.85
CA TRP A 161 -3.30 -21.70 2.21
C TRP A 161 -3.77 -22.75 3.21
N SER A 162 -2.83 -23.38 3.92
CA SER A 162 -3.14 -24.36 4.98
C SER A 162 -4.01 -23.78 6.11
N GLN A 163 -4.00 -22.45 6.24
CA GLN A 163 -4.67 -21.69 7.29
C GLN A 163 -5.55 -20.60 6.69
N THR A 164 -6.73 -21.01 6.25
CA THR A 164 -7.60 -20.18 5.40
C THR A 164 -8.14 -18.95 6.13
N LEU A 165 -8.48 -19.06 7.42
CA LEU A 165 -9.14 -18.00 8.19
C LEU A 165 -8.38 -17.55 9.46
N SER A 166 -7.38 -18.31 9.91
CA SER A 166 -6.58 -17.93 11.08
C SER A 166 -5.55 -16.87 10.72
N TYR A 167 -5.35 -15.91 11.63
CA TYR A 167 -4.29 -14.92 11.52
C TYR A 167 -3.00 -15.50 12.11
N GLN A 168 -2.11 -16.00 11.27
CA GLN A 168 -0.81 -16.51 11.67
C GLN A 168 0.28 -16.01 10.73
N ILE A 169 1.42 -15.57 11.29
CA ILE A 169 2.55 -15.03 10.52
C ILE A 169 3.45 -16.16 10.00
N ALA A 170 2.88 -17.32 9.69
CA ALA A 170 3.61 -18.47 9.18
C ALA A 170 3.46 -18.51 7.65
N GLY A 171 4.58 -18.52 6.91
CA GLY A 171 4.58 -18.72 5.45
C GLY A 171 4.90 -17.49 4.59
N TRP A 172 5.54 -16.45 5.15
CA TRP A 172 5.97 -15.25 4.43
C TRP A 172 7.49 -15.06 4.45
#